data_AF-A0A519U2G5-F1
#
_entry.id   AF-A0A519U2G5-F1
#
_cell.length_a   1.000
_cell.length_b   1.000
_cell.length_c   1.000
_cell.angle_alpha   90.00
_cell.angle_beta   90.00
_cell.angle_gamma   90.00
#
_symmetry.space_group_name_H-M   'P 1'
#
loop_
_entity.id
_entity.type
_entity.pdbx_description
1 polymer ?
#
loop_
_entity_poly.entity_id
_entity_poly.type
_entity_poly.pdbx_seq_one_letter_code
_entity_poly.pdbx_strand_id
1 'polypeptide(L)'
;MTNLPLLHLYTTVEAVMILAYLRTLFEDSRIRKLLGYVMVFFPILCILNIYFLQSLHTFNTHTRPLEAILITSFCLLYLYKSGFTDNFIEKPSSWFNAGILIYFPAASVIFILSNYMVFVKKNRIMNDHIWDLHATLVLLMYIIWARGFYLTKNGR
;
A
#
# COMPACT_ATOMS: atom_id res chain seq x y z
N MET A 1 18.14 15.44 -8.98
CA MET A 1 16.91 16.11 -8.49
C MET A 1 16.09 15.08 -7.74
N THR A 2 15.67 15.36 -6.52
CA THR A 2 14.95 14.39 -5.69
C THR A 2 13.45 14.46 -6.00
N ASN A 3 12.84 13.34 -6.41
CA ASN A 3 11.41 13.23 -6.75
C ASN A 3 10.51 13.18 -5.49
N LEU A 4 10.90 13.89 -4.42
CA LEU A 4 10.23 13.81 -3.12
C LEU A 4 8.82 14.42 -3.11
N PRO A 5 8.56 15.58 -3.75
CA PRO A 5 7.18 16.06 -3.90
C PRO A 5 6.28 15.08 -4.64
N LEU A 6 6.82 14.41 -5.67
CA LEU A 6 6.11 13.38 -6.42
C LEU A 6 5.80 12.16 -5.54
N LEU A 7 6.69 11.80 -4.61
CA LEU A 7 6.45 10.72 -3.64
C LEU A 7 5.25 11.02 -2.73
N HIS A 8 5.10 12.26 -2.25
CA HIS A 8 3.94 12.65 -1.43
C HIS A 8 2.63 12.54 -2.23
N LEU A 9 2.62 13.04 -3.47
CA LEU A 9 1.46 12.90 -4.35
C LEU A 9 1.16 11.43 -4.68
N TYR A 10 2.19 10.66 -5.00
CA TYR A 10 2.10 9.23 -5.28
C TYR A 10 1.46 8.47 -4.12
N THR A 11 1.89 8.74 -2.88
CA THR A 11 1.31 8.16 -1.65
C THR A 11 -0.20 8.39 -1.58
N THR A 12 -0.64 9.63 -1.85
CA THR A 12 -2.07 9.95 -1.78
C THR A 12 -2.87 9.25 -2.89
N VAL A 13 -2.35 9.25 -4.13
CA VAL A 13 -3.03 8.64 -5.28
C VAL A 13 -3.07 7.11 -5.16
N GLU A 14 -1.96 6.48 -4.80
CA GLU A 14 -1.85 5.02 -4.58
C GLU A 14 -2.87 4.57 -3.52
N ALA A 15 -2.91 5.24 -2.37
CA ALA A 15 -3.85 4.95 -1.30
C ALA A 15 -5.30 5.03 -1.77
N VAL A 16 -5.69 6.13 -2.42
CA VAL A 16 -7.08 6.34 -2.86
C VAL A 16 -7.47 5.29 -3.91
N MET A 17 -6.59 4.95 -4.85
CA MET A 17 -6.87 3.96 -5.89
C MET A 17 -7.03 2.55 -5.32
N ILE A 18 -6.13 2.14 -4.41
CA ILE A 18 -6.21 0.82 -3.78
C ILE A 18 -7.44 0.73 -2.87
N LEU A 19 -7.75 1.77 -2.09
CA LEU A 19 -8.96 1.81 -1.26
C LEU A 19 -10.23 1.80 -2.11
N ALA A 20 -10.24 2.50 -3.25
CA ALA A 20 -11.35 2.47 -4.19
C ALA A 20 -11.57 1.06 -4.75
N TYR A 21 -10.49 0.36 -5.12
CA TYR A 21 -10.53 -1.04 -5.52
C TYR A 21 -11.07 -1.92 -4.39
N LEU A 22 -10.53 -1.82 -3.17
CA LEU A 22 -11.01 -2.62 -2.03
C LEU A 22 -12.49 -2.37 -1.74
N ARG A 23 -12.98 -1.14 -1.92
CA ARG A 23 -14.40 -0.79 -1.74
C ARG A 23 -15.34 -1.53 -2.70
N THR A 24 -14.87 -1.98 -3.86
CA THR A 24 -15.67 -2.79 -4.78
C THR A 24 -15.76 -4.26 -4.36
N LEU A 25 -14.83 -4.73 -3.52
CA LEU A 25 -14.78 -6.12 -3.08
C LEU A 25 -15.69 -6.44 -1.89
N PHE A 26 -16.05 -5.43 -1.09
CA PHE A 26 -16.90 -5.62 0.08
C PHE A 26 -18.39 -5.48 -0.28
N GLU A 27 -19.21 -6.45 0.10
CA GLU A 27 -20.67 -6.36 0.01
C GLU A 27 -21.28 -5.57 1.18
N ASP A 28 -20.65 -5.63 2.36
CA ASP A 28 -21.11 -4.96 3.57
C ASP A 28 -21.11 -3.42 3.41
N SER A 29 -22.31 -2.84 3.42
CA SER A 29 -22.51 -1.39 3.26
C SER A 29 -21.78 -0.54 4.31
N ARG A 30 -21.56 -1.06 5.53
CA ARG A 30 -20.84 -0.34 6.59
C ARG A 30 -19.36 -0.24 6.25
N ILE A 31 -18.76 -1.34 5.80
CA ILE A 31 -17.34 -1.37 5.38
C ILE A 31 -17.14 -0.48 4.15
N ARG A 32 -18.06 -0.52 3.18
CA ARG A 32 -18.00 0.35 2.00
C ARG A 32 -18.12 1.84 2.33
N LYS A 33 -18.91 2.20 3.34
CA LYS A 33 -19.01 3.58 3.84
C LYS A 33 -17.74 3.99 4.56
N LEU A 34 -17.21 3.12 5.43
CA LEU A 34 -15.93 3.35 6.12
C LEU A 34 -14.80 3.59 5.12
N LEU A 35 -14.65 2.74 4.10
CA LEU A 35 -13.67 2.93 3.03
C LEU A 35 -13.88 4.27 2.31
N GLY A 36 -15.13 4.65 2.03
CA GLY A 36 -15.45 5.96 1.45
C GLY A 36 -15.00 7.13 2.33
N TYR A 37 -15.19 7.05 3.64
CA TYR A 37 -14.68 8.06 4.57
C TYR A 37 -13.15 8.09 4.59
N VAL A 38 -12.49 6.93 4.69
CA VAL A 38 -11.02 6.83 4.69
C VAL A 38 -10.43 7.41 3.39
N MET A 39 -11.05 7.19 2.24
CA MET A 39 -10.61 7.77 0.95
C MET A 39 -10.65 9.30 0.93
N VAL A 40 -11.49 9.95 1.74
CA VAL A 40 -11.56 11.41 1.85
C VAL A 40 -10.64 11.92 2.95
N PHE A 41 -10.67 11.27 4.12
CA PHE A 41 -9.85 11.67 5.26
C PHE A 41 -8.36 11.47 5.04
N PHE A 42 -7.94 10.41 4.34
CA PHE A 42 -6.52 10.13 4.12
C PHE A 42 -5.81 11.24 3.30
N PRO A 43 -6.34 11.70 2.15
CA PRO A 43 -5.78 12.87 1.46
C PRO A 43 -5.72 14.13 2.34
N ILE A 44 -6.74 14.39 3.15
CA ILE A 44 -6.74 15.53 4.08
C ILE A 44 -5.58 15.37 5.08
N LEU A 45 -5.38 14.17 5.63
CA LEU A 45 -4.24 13.88 6.53
C LEU A 45 -2.89 14.05 5.82
N CYS A 46 -2.77 13.68 4.54
CA CYS A 46 -1.55 13.93 3.75
C CYS A 46 -1.26 15.43 3.64
N ILE A 47 -2.28 16.23 3.34
CA ILE A 47 -2.16 17.69 3.25
C ILE A 47 -1.75 18.27 4.61
N LEU A 48 -2.43 17.89 5.69
CA LEU A 48 -2.09 18.34 7.04
C LEU A 48 -0.65 17.95 7.43
N ASN A 49 -0.22 16.74 7.10
CA ASN A 49 1.16 16.31 7.34
C ASN A 49 2.17 17.22 6.64
N ILE A 50 1.93 17.61 5.39
CA ILE A 50 2.82 18.50 4.63
C ILE A 50 2.95 19.88 5.28
N TYR A 51 1.84 20.44 5.77
CA TYR A 51 1.82 21.79 6.34
C TYR A 51 2.28 21.86 7.81
N PHE A 52 2.03 20.82 8.61
CA PHE A 52 2.23 20.89 10.06
C PHE A 52 3.33 19.99 10.61
N LEU A 53 3.69 18.89 9.93
CA LEU A 53 4.57 17.86 10.49
C LEU A 53 5.86 17.67 9.67
N GLN A 54 5.76 17.62 8.34
CA GLN A 54 6.84 17.17 7.49
C GLN A 54 6.85 17.86 6.13
N SER A 55 7.93 18.59 5.82
CA SER A 55 8.06 19.32 4.55
C SER A 55 7.91 18.42 3.31
N LEU A 56 7.30 18.95 2.26
CA LEU A 56 7.15 18.32 0.94
C LEU A 56 8.50 17.89 0.31
N HIS A 57 9.61 18.51 0.72
CA HIS A 57 10.95 18.21 0.23
C HIS A 57 11.70 17.17 1.07
N THR A 58 11.01 16.49 2.00
CA THR A 58 11.56 15.42 2.83
C THR A 58 10.90 14.08 2.50
N PHE A 59 11.60 12.98 2.82
CA PHE A 59 11.08 11.63 2.58
C PHE A 59 9.83 11.36 3.42
N ASN A 60 8.74 10.90 2.80
CA ASN A 60 7.43 10.78 3.45
C ASN A 60 7.39 9.66 4.51
N THR A 61 7.74 9.98 5.76
CA THR A 61 7.89 8.99 6.84
C THR A 61 6.68 8.80 7.72
N HIS A 62 5.66 9.65 7.59
CA HIS A 62 4.45 9.56 8.39
C HIS A 62 3.28 8.98 7.60
N THR A 63 2.95 9.57 6.44
CA THR A 63 1.74 9.18 5.72
C THR A 63 1.94 7.93 4.87
N ARG A 64 3.17 7.64 4.43
CA ARG A 64 3.52 6.43 3.67
C ARG A 64 3.39 5.14 4.50
N PRO A 65 3.90 5.03 5.74
CA PRO A 65 3.58 3.86 6.56
C PRO A 65 2.11 3.78 6.94
N LEU A 66 1.47 4.92 7.20
CA LEU A 66 0.05 4.94 7.56
C LEU A 66 -0.82 4.38 6.43
N GLU A 67 -0.57 4.79 5.18
CA GLU A 67 -1.15 4.19 3.98
C GLU A 67 -0.99 2.67 4.00
N ALA A 68 0.23 2.20 4.19
CA ALA A 68 0.55 0.78 4.12
C ALA A 68 -0.15 -0.04 5.21
N ILE A 69 -0.26 0.49 6.42
CA ILE A 69 -0.98 -0.13 7.53
C ILE A 69 -2.49 -0.15 7.24
N LEU A 70 -3.05 0.94 6.72
CA LEU A 70 -4.49 1.02 6.39
C LEU A 70 -4.85 -0.01 5.31
N ILE A 71 -4.11 -0.02 4.20
CA ILE A 71 -4.32 -0.95 3.09
C ILE A 71 -4.19 -2.40 3.58
N THR A 72 -3.12 -2.71 4.31
CA THR A 72 -2.90 -4.05 4.89
C THR A 72 -4.09 -4.47 5.74
N SER A 73 -4.59 -3.58 6.60
CA SER A 73 -5.70 -3.87 7.52
C SER A 73 -6.99 -4.21 6.77
N PHE A 74 -7.31 -3.47 5.69
CA PHE A 74 -8.48 -3.78 4.85
C PHE A 74 -8.28 -5.06 4.03
N CYS A 75 -7.08 -5.36 3.57
CA CYS A 75 -6.77 -6.63 2.89
C CYS A 75 -6.89 -7.85 3.81
N LEU A 76 -6.46 -7.72 5.07
CA LEU A 76 -6.65 -8.75 6.09
C LEU A 76 -8.14 -8.91 6.44
N LEU A 77 -8.88 -7.80 6.55
CA LEU A 77 -10.33 -7.83 6.77
C LEU A 77 -11.07 -8.51 5.61
N TYR A 78 -10.67 -8.22 4.37
CA TYR A 78 -11.21 -8.89 3.18
C TYR A 78 -10.93 -10.39 3.23
N LEU A 79 -9.69 -10.77 3.53
CA LEU A 79 -9.30 -12.18 3.65
C LEU A 79 -10.12 -12.90 4.73
N TYR A 80 -10.27 -12.30 5.92
CA TYR A 80 -11.09 -12.84 6.99
C TYR A 80 -12.57 -13.00 6.60
N LYS A 81 -13.16 -11.98 5.96
CA LYS A 81 -14.56 -12.01 5.49
C LYS A 81 -14.79 -12.97 4.33
N SER A 82 -13.76 -13.27 3.53
CA SER A 82 -13.85 -14.20 2.41
C SER A 82 -14.03 -15.66 2.83
N GLY A 83 -13.86 -15.99 4.11
CA GLY A 83 -14.05 -17.35 4.63
C GLY A 83 -13.01 -18.35 4.13
N PHE A 84 -11.92 -17.90 3.50
CA PHE A 84 -10.86 -18.74 2.94
C PHE A 84 -11.39 -19.85 2.01
N THR A 85 -12.37 -19.52 1.15
CA THR A 85 -12.99 -20.50 0.23
C THR A 85 -11.96 -21.24 -0.62
N ASP A 86 -12.22 -22.52 -0.93
CA ASP A 86 -11.34 -23.40 -1.71
C ASP A 86 -10.93 -22.83 -3.09
N ASN A 87 -11.76 -21.95 -3.69
CA ASN A 87 -11.49 -21.35 -5.00
C ASN A 87 -10.62 -20.08 -4.93
N PHE A 88 -9.79 -19.91 -3.90
CA PHE A 88 -8.97 -18.71 -3.71
C PHE A 88 -8.07 -18.43 -4.93
N ILE A 89 -7.46 -19.46 -5.50
CA ILE A 89 -6.51 -19.36 -6.63
C ILE A 89 -7.20 -18.97 -7.95
N GLU A 90 -8.50 -19.24 -8.08
CA GLU A 90 -9.24 -18.97 -9.32
C GLU A 90 -9.77 -17.53 -9.41
N LYS A 91 -9.88 -16.85 -8.26
CA LYS A 91 -10.45 -15.50 -8.18
C LYS A 91 -9.37 -14.43 -8.44
N PRO A 92 -9.54 -13.52 -9.42
CA PRO A 92 -8.62 -12.42 -9.64
C PRO A 92 -8.37 -11.56 -8.38
N SER A 93 -9.43 -11.32 -7.59
CA SER A 93 -9.35 -10.50 -6.38
C SER A 93 -8.39 -11.07 -5.33
N SER A 94 -8.29 -12.39 -5.23
CA SER A 94 -7.35 -13.08 -4.35
C SER A 94 -5.90 -12.79 -4.71
N TRP A 95 -5.57 -12.77 -6.00
CA TRP A 95 -4.21 -12.44 -6.46
C TRP A 95 -3.87 -10.98 -6.18
N PHE A 96 -4.79 -10.05 -6.43
CA PHE A 96 -4.56 -8.65 -6.07
C PHE A 96 -4.33 -8.49 -4.56
N ASN A 97 -5.17 -9.14 -3.74
CA ASN A 97 -5.05 -9.11 -2.28
C ASN A 97 -3.73 -9.74 -1.79
N ALA A 98 -3.31 -10.87 -2.37
CA ALA A 98 -2.06 -11.54 -2.04
C ALA A 98 -0.84 -10.67 -2.35
N GLY A 99 -0.84 -9.98 -3.50
CA GLY A 99 0.25 -9.07 -3.88
C GLY A 99 0.36 -7.91 -2.89
N ILE A 100 -0.79 -7.33 -2.50
CA ILE A 100 -0.84 -6.26 -1.49
C ILE A 100 -0.27 -6.75 -0.15
N LEU A 101 -0.69 -7.92 0.32
CA LEU A 101 -0.25 -8.49 1.60
C LEU A 101 1.22 -8.92 1.60
N ILE A 102 1.82 -9.21 0.44
CA ILE A 102 3.26 -9.48 0.34
C ILE A 102 4.09 -8.20 0.46
N TYR A 103 3.61 -7.10 -0.12
CA TYR A 103 4.40 -5.86 -0.22
C TYR A 103 4.14 -4.89 0.92
N PHE A 104 2.89 -4.46 1.14
CA PHE A 104 2.58 -3.33 2.01
C PHE A 104 2.97 -3.53 3.49
N PRO A 105 2.82 -4.71 4.12
CA PRO A 105 3.26 -4.91 5.50
C PRO A 105 4.78 -4.70 5.65
N ALA A 106 5.58 -5.30 4.77
CA ALA A 106 7.02 -5.15 4.79
C ALA A 106 7.46 -3.72 4.44
N ALA A 107 6.81 -3.10 3.45
CA ALA A 107 7.05 -1.72 3.08
C ALA A 107 6.76 -0.75 4.24
N SER A 108 5.72 -1.01 5.04
CA SER A 108 5.41 -0.17 6.21
C SER A 108 6.57 -0.11 7.20
N VAL A 109 7.20 -1.26 7.49
CA VAL A 109 8.36 -1.35 8.38
C VAL A 109 9.56 -0.60 7.79
N ILE A 110 9.83 -0.77 6.49
CA ILE A 110 10.91 -0.07 5.79
C ILE A 110 10.70 1.45 5.88
N PHE A 111 9.49 1.94 5.65
CA PHE A 111 9.19 3.36 5.67
C PHE A 111 9.22 3.97 7.06
N ILE A 112 8.76 3.26 8.11
CA ILE A 112 8.88 3.72 9.50
C ILE A 112 10.35 3.87 9.89
N LEU A 113 11.18 2.91 9.49
CA LEU A 113 12.60 2.90 9.83
C LEU A 113 13.46 3.77 8.91
N SER A 114 12.91 4.30 7.82
CA SER A 114 13.67 5.04 6.80
C SER A 114 14.43 6.25 7.36
N ASN A 115 13.85 6.98 8.33
CA ASN A 115 14.55 8.08 9.00
C ASN A 115 15.81 7.60 9.74
N TYR A 116 15.71 6.46 10.41
CA TYR A 116 16.84 5.87 11.12
C TYR A 116 17.91 5.36 10.14
N MET A 117 17.49 4.72 9.04
CA MET A 117 18.40 4.16 8.04
C MET A 117 19.13 5.23 7.22
N VAL A 118 18.47 6.34 6.90
CA VAL A 118 19.04 7.39 6.04
C VAL A 118 19.76 8.46 6.84
N PHE A 119 19.21 8.91 7.97
CA PHE A 119 19.71 10.08 8.69
C PHE A 119 20.51 9.74 9.95
N VAL A 120 20.17 8.66 10.66
CA VAL A 120 20.81 8.32 11.94
C VAL A 120 22.00 7.37 11.73
N LYS A 121 21.78 6.26 11.02
CA LYS A 121 22.78 5.22 10.80
C LYS A 121 23.24 5.30 9.35
N LYS A 122 24.26 6.12 9.05
CA LYS A 122 24.84 6.36 7.71
C LYS A 122 25.54 5.13 7.07
N ASN A 123 25.02 3.92 7.28
CA ASN A 123 25.52 2.70 6.68
C ASN A 123 24.89 2.51 5.29
N ARG A 124 25.62 2.97 4.27
CA ARG A 124 25.18 2.93 2.88
C ARG A 124 24.85 1.52 2.38
N ILE A 125 25.69 0.53 2.71
CA ILE A 125 25.49 -0.87 2.26
C ILE A 125 24.17 -1.43 2.79
N MET A 126 23.89 -1.20 4.08
CA MET A 126 22.63 -1.64 4.67
C MET A 126 21.42 -0.93 4.06
N ASN A 127 21.53 0.38 3.80
CA ASN A 127 20.49 1.14 3.12
C ASN A 127 20.22 0.58 1.71
N ASP A 128 21.26 0.31 0.93
CA ASP A 128 21.14 -0.24 -0.42
C ASP A 128 20.41 -1.60 -0.41
N HIS A 129 20.77 -2.51 0.50
CA HIS A 129 20.07 -3.80 0.64
C HIS A 129 18.59 -3.67 1.03
N ILE A 130 18.23 -2.66 1.83
CA ILE A 130 16.82 -2.43 2.21
C ILE A 130 16.01 -1.94 1.00
N TRP A 131 16.60 -1.07 0.17
CA TRP A 131 15.96 -0.62 -1.05
C TRP A 131 15.89 -1.71 -2.11
N ASP A 132 16.88 -2.60 -2.19
CA ASP A 132 16.83 -3.81 -3.03
C ASP A 132 15.71 -4.76 -2.58
N LEU A 133 15.57 -4.97 -1.27
CA LEU A 133 14.47 -5.75 -0.70
C LEU A 133 13.13 -5.12 -1.03
N HIS A 134 13.00 -3.80 -0.85
CA HIS A 134 11.80 -3.06 -1.22
C HIS A 134 11.44 -3.26 -2.70
N ALA A 135 12.41 -3.07 -3.61
CA ALA A 135 12.21 -3.25 -5.04
C ALA A 135 11.82 -4.69 -5.40
N THR A 136 12.43 -5.68 -4.73
CA THR A 136 12.10 -7.10 -4.90
C THR A 136 10.65 -7.39 -4.49
N LEU A 137 10.20 -6.85 -3.35
CA LEU A 137 8.82 -7.02 -2.89
C LEU A 137 7.80 -6.35 -3.83
N VAL A 138 8.12 -5.17 -4.36
CA VAL A 138 7.30 -4.50 -5.39
C VAL A 138 7.22 -5.37 -6.65
N LEU A 139 8.34 -5.92 -7.11
CA LEU A 139 8.38 -6.81 -8.27
C LEU A 139 7.51 -8.06 -8.05
N LEU A 140 7.61 -8.70 -6.88
CA LEU A 140 6.79 -9.86 -6.52
C LEU A 140 5.29 -9.50 -6.51
N MET A 141 4.92 -8.36 -5.93
CA MET A 141 3.54 -7.87 -5.99
C MET A 141 3.05 -7.73 -7.42
N TYR A 142 3.84 -7.14 -8.32
CA TYR A 142 3.45 -6.98 -9.72
C TYR A 142 3.34 -8.30 -10.49
N ILE A 143 4.22 -9.27 -10.25
CA ILE A 143 4.11 -10.61 -10.85
C ILE A 143 2.80 -11.29 -10.41
N ILE A 144 2.46 -11.16 -9.13
CA ILE A 144 1.23 -11.70 -8.56
C ILE A 144 0.00 -10.99 -9.14
N TRP A 145 0.02 -9.66 -9.27
CA TRP A 145 -1.06 -8.90 -9.90
C TRP A 145 -1.21 -9.22 -11.39
N ALA A 146 -0.11 -9.48 -12.11
CA ALA A 146 -0.16 -9.90 -13.51
C ALA A 146 -0.99 -11.19 -13.67
N ARG A 147 -0.89 -12.13 -12.72
CA ARG A 147 -1.76 -13.32 -12.69
C ARG A 147 -3.23 -12.97 -12.45
N GLY A 148 -3.52 -12.03 -11.54
CA GLY A 148 -4.88 -11.52 -11.32
C GLY A 148 -5.48 -10.89 -12.59
N PHE A 149 -4.72 -10.08 -13.31
CA PHE A 149 -5.14 -9.52 -14.59
C PHE A 149 -5.36 -10.59 -15.66
N TYR A 150 -4.48 -11.59 -15.76
CA TYR A 150 -4.63 -12.71 -16.68
C TYR A 150 -5.96 -13.46 -16.46
N LEU A 151 -6.31 -13.75 -15.21
CA LEU A 151 -7.58 -14.40 -14.87
C LEU A 151 -8.79 -13.52 -15.18
N THR A 152 -8.68 -12.20 -14.95
CA THR A 152 -9.76 -11.25 -15.29
C THR A 152 -10.04 -11.21 -16.80
N LYS A 153 -9.00 -11.37 -17.62
CA LYS A 153 -9.12 -11.40 -19.09
C LYS A 153 -9.79 -12.69 -19.57
N ASN A 154 -9.41 -13.84 -19.01
CA ASN A 154 -9.87 -15.16 -19.48
C ASN A 154 -11.22 -15.59 -18.88
N GLY A 155 -11.70 -14.91 -17.84
CA GLY A 155 -13.03 -15.13 -17.26
C GLY A 155 -14.17 -14.37 -18.00
N ARG A 156 -13.86 -13.72 -19.13
CA ARG A 156 -14.84 -13.20 -20.10
C ARG A 156 -14.88 -14.12 -21.30
#